data_AF-A0A7Z9QEH9-F1
#
_entry.id   AF-A0A7Z9QEH9-F1
#
_cell.length_a   1.000
_cell.length_b   1.000
_cell.length_c   1.000
_cell.angle_alpha   90.00
_cell.angle_beta   90.00
_cell.angle_gamma   90.00
#
_symmetry.space_group_name_H-M   'P 1'
#
loop_
_entity.id
_entity.type
_entity.pdbx_description
1 polymer ?
#
loop_
_entity_poly.entity_id
_entity_poly.type
_entity_poly.pdbx_seq_one_letter_code
_entity_poly.pdbx_strand_id
1 'polypeptide(L)'
;MKKQIFILCLILIGCGKNDSKNQKGYQTENVILITLDGVRWEDLFYGADENIVLDTLFVKDVEATSAKYWSEDYRERRKLVFPFFWNTIGEQGQIYG
;
A
#
# COMPACT_ATOMS: atom_id res chain seq x y z
N MET A 1 -14.77 9.77 -54.91
CA MET A 1 -14.91 10.18 -53.48
C MET A 1 -14.84 9.00 -52.52
N LYS A 2 -15.55 7.88 -52.77
CA LYS A 2 -15.54 6.67 -51.89
C LYS A 2 -14.16 6.01 -51.70
N LYS A 3 -13.31 5.99 -52.74
CA LYS A 3 -11.94 5.42 -52.70
C LYS A 3 -10.96 6.24 -51.84
N GLN A 4 -11.14 7.57 -51.80
CA GLN A 4 -10.32 8.49 -51.00
C GLN A 4 -10.66 8.37 -49.50
N ILE A 5 -11.95 8.17 -49.17
CA ILE A 5 -12.43 7.90 -47.81
C ILE A 5 -11.89 6.57 -47.27
N PHE A 6 -11.83 5.53 -48.12
CA PHE A 6 -11.31 4.21 -47.71
C PHE A 6 -9.81 4.24 -47.39
N ILE A 7 -9.03 5.03 -48.15
CA ILE A 7 -7.59 5.24 -47.90
C ILE A 7 -7.37 6.04 -46.61
N LEU A 8 -8.21 7.04 -46.33
CA LEU A 8 -8.13 7.83 -45.10
C LEU A 8 -8.45 7.00 -43.84
N CYS A 9 -9.41 6.08 -43.93
CA CYS A 9 -9.70 5.12 -42.84
C CYS A 9 -8.54 4.15 -42.59
N LEU A 10 -7.84 3.69 -43.64
CA LEU A 10 -6.68 2.81 -43.49
C LEU A 10 -5.48 3.51 -42.81
N ILE A 11 -5.29 4.80 -43.08
CA ILE A 11 -4.22 5.60 -42.44
C ILE A 11 -4.52 5.86 -40.96
N LEU A 12 -5.79 6.05 -40.59
CA LEU A 12 -6.21 6.23 -39.19
C LEU A 12 -6.05 4.95 -38.34
N ILE A 13 -6.19 3.76 -38.95
CA ILE A 13 -6.00 2.48 -38.25
C ILE A 13 -4.51 2.14 -38.06
N GLY A 14 -3.63 2.67 -38.92
CA GLY A 14 -2.18 2.40 -38.89
C GLY A 14 -1.40 3.15 -37.81
N CYS A 15 -2.01 4.11 -37.11
CA CYS A 15 -1.37 4.85 -36.03
C CYS A 15 -1.64 4.19 -34.67
N GLY A 16 -1.32 2.90 -34.56
CA GLY A 16 -1.22 2.23 -33.27
C GLY A 16 -0.01 2.81 -32.53
N LYS A 17 -0.25 3.40 -31.36
CA LYS A 17 0.82 3.85 -30.47
C LYS A 17 1.72 2.64 -30.20
N ASN A 18 2.98 2.74 -30.60
CA ASN A 18 4.01 1.85 -30.10
C ASN A 18 4.21 2.22 -28.62
N ASP A 19 3.32 1.72 -27.77
CA ASP A 19 3.56 1.74 -26.33
C ASP A 19 4.87 1.01 -26.14
N SER A 20 5.87 1.74 -25.64
CA SER A 20 7.20 1.23 -25.35
C SER A 20 7.05 0.18 -24.24
N LYS A 21 6.65 -1.02 -24.61
CA LYS A 21 6.47 -2.14 -23.69
C LYS A 21 7.87 -2.48 -23.20
N ASN A 22 8.05 -2.40 -21.88
CA ASN A 22 9.17 -2.99 -21.20
C ASN A 22 9.39 -4.40 -21.77
N GLN A 23 10.61 -4.74 -22.17
CA GLN A 23 10.92 -6.00 -22.85
C GLN A 23 10.54 -7.24 -21.99
N LYS A 24 10.41 -7.05 -20.67
CA LYS A 24 9.93 -8.07 -19.72
C LYS A 24 8.42 -8.02 -19.43
N GLY A 25 7.70 -7.01 -19.93
CA GLY A 25 6.26 -6.83 -19.77
C GLY A 25 5.80 -6.22 -18.45
N TYR A 26 6.70 -5.83 -17.55
CA TYR A 26 6.35 -5.19 -16.28
C TYR A 26 6.07 -3.69 -16.45
N GLN A 27 5.12 -3.16 -15.69
CA GLN A 27 4.79 -1.72 -15.65
C GLN A 27 5.63 -0.94 -14.61
N THR A 28 6.37 -1.64 -13.75
CA THR A 28 7.14 -1.03 -12.65
C THR A 28 8.46 -0.46 -13.15
N GLU A 29 8.65 0.86 -13.01
CA GLU A 29 9.85 1.57 -13.47
C GLU A 29 10.91 1.77 -12.37
N ASN A 30 10.49 1.91 -11.11
CA ASN A 30 11.39 2.19 -9.98
C ASN A 30 11.17 1.19 -8.85
N VAL A 31 12.28 0.78 -8.23
CA VAL A 31 12.28 -0.07 -7.03
C VAL A 31 13.06 0.65 -5.95
N ILE A 32 12.41 0.89 -4.81
CA ILE A 32 13.02 1.52 -3.64
C ILE A 32 13.04 0.47 -2.53
N LEU A 33 14.24 0.13 -2.05
CA LEU A 33 14.41 -0.76 -0.92
C LEU A 33 14.46 0.06 0.37
N ILE A 34 13.46 -0.14 1.24
CA ILE A 34 13.40 0.46 2.57
C ILE A 34 13.51 -0.67 3.59
N THR A 35 14.48 -0.59 4.50
CA THR A 35 14.63 -1.52 5.61
C THR A 35 14.39 -0.77 6.91
N LEU A 36 13.54 -1.34 7.78
CA LEU A 36 13.27 -0.79 9.10
C LEU A 36 13.87 -1.74 10.13
N ASP A 37 14.85 -1.26 10.89
CA ASP A 37 15.40 -2.02 12.01
C ASP A 37 14.42 -2.01 13.20
N GLY A 38 14.29 -3.14 13.89
CA GLY A 38 13.46 -3.27 15.09
C GLY A 38 11.93 -3.21 14.89
N VAL A 39 11.42 -3.09 13.66
CA VAL A 39 9.97 -3.16 13.40
C VAL A 39 9.54 -4.61 13.30
N ARG A 40 8.68 -5.02 14.22
CA ARG A 40 8.06 -6.35 14.22
C ARG A 40 6.93 -6.38 13.20
N TRP A 41 6.87 -7.44 12.41
CA TRP A 41 5.83 -7.59 11.40
C TRP A 41 4.45 -7.77 12.06
N GLU A 42 4.38 -8.38 13.25
CA GLU A 42 3.13 -8.55 13.99
C GLU A 42 2.50 -7.19 14.32
N ASP A 43 3.30 -6.22 14.79
CA ASP A 43 2.83 -4.87 15.12
C ASP A 43 2.36 -4.15 13.85
N LEU A 44 3.05 -4.36 12.74
CA LEU A 44 2.67 -3.78 11.45
C LEU A 44 1.33 -4.34 10.96
N PHE A 45 1.12 -5.66 11.01
CA PHE A 45 -0.07 -6.30 10.43
C PHE A 45 -1.27 -6.36 11.37
N TYR A 46 -1.06 -6.45 12.68
CA TYR A 46 -2.09 -6.65 13.69
C TYR A 46 -2.21 -5.50 14.69
N GLY A 47 -1.33 -4.51 14.64
CA GLY A 47 -1.28 -3.41 15.60
C GLY A 47 -0.69 -3.83 16.95
N ALA A 48 -0.93 -3.02 17.98
CA ALA A 48 -0.33 -3.21 19.29
C ALA A 48 -0.71 -4.55 19.94
N ASP A 49 0.22 -5.14 20.68
CA ASP A 49 -0.01 -6.32 21.52
C ASP A 49 -0.66 -5.92 22.85
N GLU A 50 -1.73 -6.61 23.24
CA GLU A 50 -2.45 -6.39 24.49
C GLU A 50 -1.53 -6.52 25.70
N ASN A 51 -0.66 -7.53 25.67
CA ASN A 51 0.25 -7.84 26.77
C ASN A 51 1.28 -6.74 26.99
N ILE A 52 1.52 -5.90 25.99
CA ILE A 52 2.43 -4.74 26.09
C ILE A 52 1.64 -3.52 26.53
N VAL A 53 0.49 -3.25 25.91
CA VAL A 53 -0.33 -2.06 26.19
C VAL A 53 -0.85 -2.03 27.62
N LEU A 54 -1.16 -3.20 28.18
CA LEU A 54 -1.68 -3.33 29.55
C LEU A 54 -0.60 -3.56 30.61
N ASP A 55 0.68 -3.65 30.22
CA ASP A 55 1.75 -3.94 31.18
C ASP A 55 2.14 -2.71 32.00
N THR A 56 1.72 -2.69 33.26
CA THR A 56 2.05 -1.63 34.23
C THR A 56 3.54 -1.48 34.55
N LEU A 57 4.37 -2.48 34.24
CA LEU A 57 5.83 -2.41 34.43
C LEU A 57 6.49 -1.56 33.35
N PHE A 58 5.95 -1.56 32.13
CA PHE A 58 6.54 -0.87 30.97
C PHE A 58 5.73 0.36 30.54
N VAL A 59 4.44 0.43 30.88
CA VAL A 59 3.53 1.50 30.50
C VAL A 59 3.18 2.36 31.71
N LYS A 60 3.60 3.63 31.67
CA LYS A 60 3.38 4.59 32.75
C LYS A 60 1.89 4.96 32.96
N ASP A 61 1.14 5.03 31.86
CA ASP A 61 -0.29 5.37 31.86
C ASP A 61 -1.03 4.40 30.93
N VAL A 62 -1.48 3.30 31.51
CA VAL A 62 -2.14 2.21 30.78
C VAL A 62 -3.45 2.67 30.16
N GLU A 63 -4.22 3.51 30.87
CA GLU A 63 -5.52 3.98 30.41
C GLU A 63 -5.37 4.87 29.17
N ALA A 64 -4.48 5.87 29.22
CA ALA A 64 -4.22 6.74 28.07
C ALA A 64 -3.58 5.99 26.89
N THR A 65 -2.70 5.02 27.18
CA THR A 65 -2.04 4.21 26.14
C THR A 65 -3.03 3.30 25.43
N SER A 66 -3.87 2.61 26.18
CA SER A 66 -4.92 1.75 25.64
C SER A 66 -5.93 2.58 24.82
N ALA A 67 -6.40 3.70 25.36
CA ALA A 67 -7.31 4.60 24.63
C ALA A 67 -6.74 5.09 23.28
N LYS A 68 -5.41 5.19 23.16
CA LYS A 68 -4.74 5.68 21.95
C LYS A 68 -4.40 4.58 20.94
N TYR A 69 -4.00 3.40 21.40
CA TYR A 69 -3.38 2.38 20.54
C TYR A 69 -4.07 1.02 20.56
N TRP A 70 -5.11 0.82 21.36
CA TRP A 70 -5.83 -0.45 21.46
C TRP A 70 -7.18 -0.42 20.75
N SER A 71 -7.52 -1.57 20.16
CA SER A 71 -8.86 -1.89 19.65
C SER A 71 -8.99 -3.41 19.62
N GLU A 72 -10.19 -3.92 19.85
CA GLU A 72 -10.52 -5.34 19.68
C GLU A 72 -10.40 -5.78 18.21
N ASP A 73 -10.67 -4.87 17.26
CA ASP A 73 -10.46 -5.14 15.84
C ASP A 73 -9.01 -4.81 15.45
N TYR A 74 -8.25 -5.84 15.10
CA TYR A 74 -6.88 -5.70 14.63
C TYR A 74 -6.76 -4.78 13.40
N ARG A 75 -7.80 -4.68 12.55
CA ARG A 75 -7.81 -3.79 11.38
C ARG A 75 -7.84 -2.31 11.75
N GLU A 76 -8.47 -1.97 12.86
CA GLU A 76 -8.44 -0.61 13.41
C GLU A 76 -7.17 -0.40 14.22
N ARG A 77 -6.78 -1.40 15.03
CA ARG A 77 -5.57 -1.35 15.84
C ARG A 77 -4.29 -1.10 15.02
N ARG A 78 -4.13 -1.77 13.88
CA ARG A 78 -2.98 -1.52 12.97
C ARG A 78 -2.95 -0.10 12.40
N LYS A 79 -4.12 0.53 12.20
CA LYS A 79 -4.22 1.94 11.77
C LYS A 79 -3.85 2.89 12.91
N LEU A 80 -4.16 2.54 14.16
CA LEU A 80 -3.75 3.35 15.32
C LEU A 80 -2.23 3.37 15.49
N VAL A 81 -1.55 2.24 15.27
CA VAL A 81 -0.09 2.12 15.41
C VAL A 81 0.65 2.63 14.16
N PHE A 82 0.21 2.25 12.96
CA PHE A 82 0.84 2.61 11.70
C PHE A 82 -0.15 3.33 10.74
N PRO A 83 -0.60 4.54 11.10
CA PRO A 83 -1.67 5.24 10.38
C PRO A 83 -1.31 5.51 8.92
N PHE A 84 -0.10 5.97 8.63
CA PHE A 84 0.31 6.22 7.24
C PHE A 84 0.36 4.93 6.41
N PHE A 85 0.84 3.82 7.00
CA PHE A 85 0.97 2.56 6.27
C PHE A 85 -0.40 2.03 5.87
N TRP A 86 -1.36 1.99 6.79
CA TRP A 86 -2.66 1.38 6.52
C TRP A 86 -3.69 2.32 5.91
N ASN A 87 -3.62 3.64 6.18
CA ASN A 87 -4.55 4.61 5.60
C ASN A 87 -4.07 5.16 4.24
N THR A 88 -2.78 5.02 3.91
CA THR A 88 -2.25 5.48 2.61
C THR A 88 -1.81 4.31 1.76
N ILE A 89 -0.81 3.53 2.21
CA ILE A 89 -0.20 2.48 1.39
C ILE A 89 -1.19 1.31 1.19
N GLY A 90 -1.93 0.94 2.24
CA GLY A 90 -2.93 -0.13 2.17
C GLY A 90 -4.15 0.21 1.31
N GLU A 91 -4.49 1.49 1.20
CA GLU A 91 -5.64 1.96 0.41
C GLU A 91 -5.26 2.24 -1.06
N GLN A 92 -4.09 2.84 -1.27
CA GLN A 92 -3.65 3.32 -2.59
C GLN A 92 -2.65 2.38 -3.27
N GLY A 93 -2.29 1.29 -2.60
CA GLY A 93 -1.26 0.36 -3.05
C GLY A 93 -1.61 -1.09 -2.74
N GLN A 94 -0.58 -1.93 -2.75
CA GLN A 94 -0.70 -3.35 -2.46
C GLN A 94 0.31 -3.71 -1.39
N ILE A 95 -0.14 -4.43 -0.38
CA ILE A 95 0.68 -4.91 0.74
C ILE A 95 0.67 -6.43 0.67
N TYR A 96 1.86 -7.03 0.83
CA TYR A 96 2.06 -8.47 0.90
C TYR A 96 2.73 -8.81 2.23
N GLY A 97 2.17 -9.76 2.97
CA GLY A 97 2.68 -10.28 4.23
C GLY A 97 1.65 -11.14 4.94
#